data_AF-A0A0J7KCU4-F1
#
_entry.id   AF-A0A0J7KCU4-F1
#
_cell.length_a   1.000
_cell.length_b   1.000
_cell.length_c   1.000
_cell.angle_alpha   90.00
_cell.angle_beta   90.00
_cell.angle_gamma   90.00
#
_symmetry.space_group_name_H-M   'P 1'
#
loop_
_entity.id
_entity.type
_entity.pdbx_description
1 polymer ?
#
loop_
_entity_poly.entity_id
_entity_poly.type
_entity_poly.pdbx_seq_one_letter_code
_entity_poly.pdbx_strand_id
1 'polypeptide(L)'
;VDCNQIPHLPVIDFVLDGKTFNLSGEEYVLQIKQFGITICMSGFKGSDMALSGVQWILGDIFIGRYYTEFDLDNNRVGFASAK
;
A
#
# COMPACT_ATOMS: atom_id res chain seq x y z
N VAL A 1 -0.18 -8.99 -12.54
CA VAL A 1 -1.33 -9.69 -11.93
C VAL A 1 -2.41 -9.81 -13.00
N ASP A 2 -3.17 -10.91 -13.06
CA ASP A 2 -4.36 -10.95 -13.93
C ASP A 2 -5.40 -9.97 -13.38
N CYS A 3 -5.81 -8.99 -14.20
CA CYS A 3 -6.78 -7.96 -13.82
C CYS A 3 -8.12 -8.55 -13.37
N ASN A 4 -8.53 -9.69 -13.95
CA ASN A 4 -9.81 -10.32 -13.61
C ASN A 4 -9.81 -10.99 -12.24
N GLN A 5 -8.63 -11.24 -11.66
CA GLN A 5 -8.49 -11.87 -10.34
C GLN A 5 -8.50 -10.86 -9.20
N ILE A 6 -8.44 -9.55 -9.48
CA ILE A 6 -8.37 -8.48 -8.46
C ILE A 6 -9.44 -8.64 -7.35
N PRO A 7 -10.74 -8.89 -7.67
CA PRO A 7 -11.78 -9.04 -6.64
C PRO A 7 -11.62 -10.27 -5.74
N HIS A 8 -10.77 -11.22 -6.13
CA HIS A 8 -10.53 -12.48 -5.41
C HIS A 8 -9.18 -12.50 -4.69
N LEU A 9 -8.39 -11.44 -4.81
CA LEU A 9 -7.11 -11.37 -4.12
C LEU A 9 -7.33 -11.21 -2.60
N PRO A 10 -6.42 -11.76 -1.78
CA PRO A 10 -6.55 -11.64 -0.33
C PRO A 10 -6.42 -10.20 0.12
N VAL A 11 -7.06 -9.89 1.24
CA VAL A 11 -6.80 -8.66 2.00
C VAL A 11 -5.44 -8.79 2.69
N ILE A 12 -4.62 -7.74 2.61
CA ILE A 12 -3.32 -7.67 3.26
C ILE A 12 -3.40 -6.72 4.44
N ASP A 13 -3.02 -7.20 5.62
CA ASP A 13 -3.05 -6.43 6.86
C ASP A 13 -1.67 -5.93 7.25
N PHE A 14 -1.56 -4.64 7.48
CA PHE A 14 -0.43 -4.03 8.18
C PHE A 14 -0.82 -3.78 9.64
N VAL A 15 -0.07 -4.34 10.58
CA VAL A 15 -0.29 -4.12 12.01
C VAL A 15 0.74 -3.11 12.51
N LEU A 16 0.28 -1.90 12.82
CA LEU A 16 1.12 -0.80 13.31
C LEU A 16 0.60 -0.40 14.69
N ASP A 17 1.46 -0.50 15.71
CA ASP A 17 1.12 -0.20 17.11
C ASP A 17 -0.17 -0.91 17.59
N GLY A 18 -0.31 -2.19 17.23
CA GLY A 18 -1.48 -3.02 17.58
C GLY A 18 -2.77 -2.68 16.81
N LYS A 19 -2.76 -1.68 15.92
CA LYS A 19 -3.89 -1.37 15.03
C LYS A 19 -3.71 -1.98 13.66
N THR A 20 -4.80 -2.53 13.11
CA THR A 20 -4.82 -3.14 11.78
C THR A 20 -5.19 -2.11 10.71
N PHE A 21 -4.36 -2.04 9.67
CA PHE A 21 -4.55 -1.25 8.46
C PHE A 21 -4.60 -2.21 7.27
N ASN A 22 -5.81 -2.52 6.81
CA ASN A 22 -6.03 -3.44 5.71
C ASN A 22 -5.88 -2.79 4.33
N LEU A 23 -5.44 -3.55 3.32
CA LEU A 23 -5.50 -3.20 1.91
C LEU A 23 -6.17 -4.34 1.15
N SER A 24 -7.25 -4.03 0.45
CA SER A 24 -7.93 -4.92 -0.49
C SER A 24 -7.16 -5.03 -1.81
N GLY A 25 -7.47 -6.05 -2.61
CA GLY A 25 -6.87 -6.23 -3.94
C GLY A 25 -7.01 -5.01 -4.85
N GLU A 26 -8.12 -4.29 -4.76
CA GLU A 26 -8.36 -3.07 -5.54
C GLU A 26 -7.46 -1.91 -5.10
N GLU A 27 -7.06 -1.87 -3.83
CA GLU A 27 -6.24 -0.80 -3.26
C GLU A 27 -4.75 -1.03 -3.51
N TYR A 28 -4.27 -2.28 -3.47
CA TYR A 28 -2.84 -2.57 -3.69
C TYR A 28 -2.47 -3.00 -5.10
N VAL A 29 -3.42 -3.13 -6.03
CA VAL A 29 -3.13 -3.40 -7.46
C VAL A 29 -3.31 -2.13 -8.29
N LEU A 30 -2.24 -1.71 -8.95
CA LEU A 30 -2.25 -0.59 -9.89
C LEU A 30 -2.80 -1.05 -11.24
N GLN A 31 -3.88 -0.41 -11.69
CA GLN A 31 -4.46 -0.63 -13.02
C GLN A 31 -4.03 0.50 -13.96
N ILE A 32 -3.16 0.19 -14.91
CA ILE A 32 -2.63 1.14 -15.88
C ILE A 32 -3.29 0.90 -17.23
N LYS A 33 -3.92 1.93 -17.80
CA LYS A 33 -4.48 1.89 -19.16
C LYS A 33 -3.51 2.54 -20.14
N GLN A 34 -3.00 1.78 -21.09
CA GLN A 34 -2.07 2.27 -22.11
C GLN A 34 -2.42 1.66 -23.47
N PHE A 35 -2.53 2.50 -24.51
CA PHE A 35 -2.86 2.07 -25.89
C PHE A 35 -4.12 1.18 -26.00
N GLY A 36 -5.13 1.42 -25.15
CA GLY A 36 -6.37 0.64 -25.12
C GLY A 36 -6.28 -0.70 -24.37
N ILE A 37 -5.12 -1.04 -23.81
CA ILE A 37 -4.89 -2.25 -23.01
C ILE A 37 -4.80 -1.86 -21.53
N THR A 38 -5.41 -2.67 -20.65
CA THR A 38 -5.27 -2.51 -19.20
C THR A 38 -4.23 -3.50 -18.69
N ILE A 39 -3.22 -3.00 -17.99
CA ILE A 39 -2.16 -3.78 -17.35
C ILE A 39 -2.32 -3.63 -15.84
N CYS A 40 -2.35 -4.75 -15.12
CA CYS A 40 -2.48 -4.75 -13.66
C CYS A 40 -1.16 -5.17 -12.99
N MET A 41 -0.60 -4.26 -12.19
CA MET A 41 0.66 -4.44 -11.51
C MET A 41 0.48 -4.49 -10.00
N SER A 42 1.25 -5.35 -9.33
CA SER A 42 1.30 -5.33 -7.86
C SER A 42 1.90 -4.01 -7.38
N GLY A 43 1.27 -3.39 -6.38
CA GLY A 43 1.82 -2.25 -5.65
C GLY A 43 2.98 -2.63 -4.72
N PHE A 44 3.19 -3.94 -4.51
CA PHE A 44 4.33 -4.46 -3.75
C PHE A 44 5.53 -4.67 -4.66
N LYS A 45 6.66 -4.10 -4.27
CA LYS A 45 7.95 -4.26 -4.95
C LYS A 45 9.00 -4.70 -3.95
N GLY A 46 9.76 -5.76 -4.30
CA GLY A 46 10.94 -6.16 -3.54
C GLY A 46 12.02 -5.09 -3.58
N SER A 47 12.71 -4.89 -2.46
CA SER A 47 13.81 -3.94 -2.35
C SER A 47 15.01 -4.62 -1.69
N ASP A 48 16.15 -4.57 -2.37
CA ASP A 48 17.43 -5.08 -1.87
C ASP A 48 18.19 -4.01 -1.05
N MET A 49 17.56 -2.87 -0.76
CA MET A 49 18.20 -1.71 -0.14
C MET A 49 18.25 -1.75 1.40
N ALA A 50 17.81 -2.83 2.02
CA ALA A 50 17.79 -2.91 3.48
C ALA A 50 19.23 -2.95 4.02
N LEU A 51 19.68 -1.85 4.63
CA LEU A 51 21.00 -1.75 5.27
C LEU A 51 21.11 -2.66 6.51
N SER A 52 19.97 -2.98 7.15
CA SER A 52 19.86 -3.93 8.25
C SER A 52 18.40 -4.34 8.47
N GLY A 53 18.14 -5.63 8.70
CA GLY A 53 16.80 -6.12 9.04
C GLY A 53 15.79 -6.04 7.88
N VAL A 54 14.50 -6.23 8.21
CA VAL A 54 13.40 -6.07 7.26
C VAL A 54 12.95 -4.62 7.30
N GLN A 55 13.05 -3.92 6.17
CA GLN A 55 12.59 -2.54 6.03
C GLN A 55 11.43 -2.47 5.05
N TRP A 56 10.29 -1.95 5.52
CA TRP A 56 9.13 -1.65 4.69
C TRP A 56 9.12 -0.17 4.31
N ILE A 57 8.71 0.11 3.07
CA ILE A 57 8.40 1.47 2.61
C ILE A 57 6.90 1.51 2.37
N LEU A 58 6.17 2.23 3.23
CA LEU A 58 4.75 2.47 3.07
C LEU A 58 4.57 3.69 2.16
N GLY A 59 4.50 3.44 0.85
CA GLY A 59 4.41 4.49 -0.18
C GLY A 59 2.98 4.87 -0.57
N ASP A 60 2.84 5.39 -1.79
CA ASP A 60 1.61 5.97 -2.34
C ASP A 60 0.38 5.07 -2.22
N ILE A 61 0.56 3.75 -2.34
CA ILE A 61 -0.53 2.77 -2.17
C ILE A 61 -1.12 2.84 -0.75
N PHE A 62 -0.26 2.89 0.27
CA PHE A 62 -0.70 2.95 1.66
C PHE A 62 -1.23 4.35 2.01
N ILE A 63 -0.50 5.40 1.62
CA ILE A 63 -0.85 6.80 1.92
C ILE A 63 -2.10 7.25 1.14
N GLY A 64 -2.36 6.67 -0.03
CA GLY A 64 -3.59 6.90 -0.79
C GLY A 64 -4.83 6.36 -0.10
N ARG A 65 -4.70 5.22 0.60
CA ARG A 65 -5.80 4.63 1.39
C ARG A 65 -5.92 5.24 2.78
N TYR A 66 -4.79 5.60 3.39
CA TYR A 66 -4.74 6.15 4.74
C TYR A 66 -4.16 7.56 4.71
N TYR A 67 -5.01 8.54 5.05
CA TYR A 67 -4.54 9.87 5.36
C TYR A 67 -3.41 9.79 6.37
N THR A 68 -2.29 10.43 6.03
CA THR A 68 -1.05 10.35 6.79
C THR A 68 -0.68 11.75 7.27
N GLU A 69 -0.57 11.91 8.59
CA GLU A 69 -0.10 13.13 9.24
C GLU A 69 1.35 12.93 9.68
N PHE A 70 2.21 13.89 9.36
CA PHE A 70 3.60 13.96 9.82
C PHE A 70 3.71 15.05 10.88
N ASP A 71 3.72 14.65 12.15
CA ASP A 71 3.77 15.55 13.30
C ASP A 71 5.23 15.67 13.77
N LEU A 72 5.90 16.70 13.28
CA LEU A 72 7.31 16.95 13.57
C LEU A 72 7.53 17.43 15.02
N ASP A 73 6.58 18.19 15.57
CA ASP A 73 6.67 18.71 16.94
C ASP A 73 6.69 17.58 17.97
N ASN A 74 5.96 16.49 17.71
CA ASN A 74 5.92 15.31 18.57
C ASN A 74 6.71 14.11 18.03
N ASN A 75 7.46 14.28 16.92
CA ASN A 75 8.24 13.23 16.26
C ASN A 75 7.45 11.93 16.01
N ARG A 76 6.25 12.03 15.43
CA ARG A 76 5.37 10.87 15.19
C ARG A 76 4.66 10.96 13.84
N VAL A 77 4.14 9.82 13.41
CA VAL A 77 3.30 9.69 12.22
C VAL A 77 1.93 9.17 12.63
N GLY A 78 0.87 9.80 12.13
CA GLY A 78 -0.52 9.42 12.38
C GLY A 78 -1.20 8.92 11.11
N PHE A 79 -2.11 7.95 11.26
CA PHE A 79 -2.88 7.40 10.15
C PHE A 79 -4.38 7.42 10.45
N ALA A 80 -5.17 7.76 9.45
CA ALA A 80 -6.64 7.68 9.47
C ALA A 80 -7.15 7.20 8.11
N SER A 81 -8.35 6.63 8.04
CA SER A 81 -8.95 6.27 6.74
C SER A 81 -9.12 7.51 5.87
N ALA A 82 -8.63 7.45 4.62
CA ALA A 82 -8.89 8.49 3.63
C ALA A 82 -10.36 8.45 3.17
N LYS A 83 -10.87 9.60 2.69
CA LYS A 83 -12.23 9.75 2.15
C LYS A 83 -12.33 9.25 0.71
#